data_AF-A0A7C1L299-F1
#
_entry.id   AF-A0A7C1L299-F1
#
_cell.length_a   1.000
_cell.length_b   1.000
_cell.length_c   1.000
_cell.angle_alpha   90.00
_cell.angle_beta   90.00
_cell.angle_gamma   90.00
#
_symmetry.space_group_name_H-M   'P 1'
#
loop_
_entity.id
_entity.type
_entity.pdbx_description
1 polymer ?
#
loop_
_entity_poly.entity_id
_entity_poly.type
_entity_poly.pdbx_seq_one_letter_code
_entity_poly.pdbx_strand_id
1 'polypeptide(L)'
;MGLSILDIGLFIAFFVVAIGTSLYKSRKEETGEDFFLAGRSLHWPLIGLSLIAANISTEHFVGMSGQGAGISGMAIASYEWMAAITLVFVALFFLPKFLKSGIYTIPEYLEYRYNATARAIMAFYLVLIYVFVTISAVVYSGGLILFKIFDMKMIYAVWLIGGIAALYTTWGGLKAVAWADLFLGSALIIAGAITMVLGFNAVGGVGNFFEYNADKLHMILPKDHAVIPWTALVIGLWIPNFYYWGLNQFITQRTLAAKSLKEGQFGIIFAACLKLIIPFIIIFPGIMAAQLYKDQL
;
A
#
# COMPACT_ATOMS: atom_id res chain seq x y z
N MET A 1 27.18 9.05 -1.74
CA MET A 1 26.90 8.62 -3.12
C MET A 1 26.38 9.82 -3.88
N GLY A 2 27.04 10.26 -4.95
CA GLY A 2 26.54 11.36 -5.79
C GLY A 2 25.69 10.77 -6.90
N LEU A 3 24.43 11.22 -7.03
CA LEU A 3 23.57 10.84 -8.13
C LEU A 3 24.12 11.45 -9.43
N SER A 4 24.20 10.63 -10.47
CA SER A 4 24.58 11.11 -11.80
C SER A 4 23.47 12.01 -12.37
N ILE A 5 23.83 12.92 -13.27
CA ILE A 5 22.85 13.69 -14.07
C ILE A 5 21.91 12.74 -14.81
N LEU A 6 22.41 11.56 -15.21
CA LEU A 6 21.61 10.53 -15.85
C LEU A 6 20.56 9.95 -14.89
N ASP A 7 20.89 9.74 -13.61
CA ASP A 7 19.95 9.22 -12.61
C ASP A 7 18.82 10.22 -12.35
N ILE A 8 19.18 11.51 -12.21
CA ILE A 8 18.20 12.58 -12.03
C ILE A 8 17.31 12.73 -13.28
N GLY A 9 17.92 12.65 -14.47
CA GLY A 9 17.19 12.70 -15.73
C GLY A 9 16.20 11.55 -15.89
N LEU A 10 16.61 10.31 -15.59
CA LEU A 10 15.74 9.13 -15.61
C LEU A 10 14.62 9.24 -14.57
N PHE A 11 14.93 9.71 -13.36
CA PHE A 11 13.95 9.94 -12.31
C PHE A 11 12.87 10.93 -12.76
N ILE A 12 13.26 12.10 -13.27
CA ILE A 12 12.31 13.10 -13.77
C ILE A 12 11.49 12.55 -14.94
N ALA A 13 12.15 11.88 -15.90
CA ALA A 13 11.48 11.30 -17.05
C ALA A 13 10.43 10.25 -16.64
N PHE A 14 10.75 9.39 -15.67
CA PHE A 14 9.81 8.41 -15.14
C PHE A 14 8.55 9.06 -14.56
N PHE A 15 8.71 10.09 -13.73
CA PHE A 15 7.57 10.83 -13.17
C PHE A 15 6.75 11.56 -14.23
N VAL A 16 7.41 12.20 -15.20
CA VAL A 16 6.73 12.89 -16.31
C VAL A 16 5.92 11.89 -17.16
N VAL A 17 6.46 10.71 -17.46
CA VAL A 17 5.74 9.68 -18.20
C VAL A 17 4.59 9.12 -17.38
N ALA A 18 4.80 8.78 -16.11
CA ALA A 18 3.77 8.21 -15.25
C ALA A 18 2.60 9.19 -15.05
N ILE A 19 2.89 10.44 -14.67
CA ILE A 19 1.86 11.47 -14.46
C ILE A 19 1.24 11.91 -15.80
N GLY A 20 2.06 12.12 -16.83
CA GLY A 20 1.58 12.55 -18.14
C GLY A 20 0.65 11.54 -18.82
N THR A 21 0.97 10.25 -18.74
CA THR A 21 0.10 9.18 -19.28
C THR A 21 -1.18 9.02 -18.46
N SER A 22 -1.09 9.17 -17.13
CA SER A 22 -2.24 9.18 -16.23
C SER A 22 -3.21 10.32 -16.57
N LEU A 23 -2.71 11.55 -16.69
CA LEU A 23 -3.51 12.72 -17.05
C LEU A 23 -4.12 12.60 -18.46
N TYR A 24 -3.35 12.10 -19.44
CA TYR A 24 -3.85 11.87 -20.80
C TYR A 24 -5.01 10.88 -20.84
N LYS A 25 -4.91 9.77 -20.10
CA LYS A 25 -5.97 8.76 -20.00
C LYS A 25 -7.20 9.22 -19.21
N SER A 26 -7.10 10.32 -18.47
CA SER A 26 -8.19 10.89 -17.66
C SER A 26 -9.00 12.00 -18.35
N ARG A 27 -8.65 12.41 -19.58
CA ARG A 27 -9.25 13.58 -20.26
C ARG A 27 -10.74 13.44 -20.70
N LYS A 28 -11.43 12.34 -20.41
CA LYS A 28 -12.75 12.01 -20.99
C LYS A 28 -13.89 11.91 -19.96
N GLU A 29 -13.89 12.72 -18.91
CA GLU A 29 -14.90 12.60 -17.85
C GLU A 29 -15.74 13.88 -17.73
N GLU A 30 -17.07 13.75 -17.82
CA GLU A 30 -18.03 14.87 -17.75
C GLU A 30 -18.94 14.81 -16.50
N THR A 31 -18.87 13.75 -15.66
CA THR A 31 -19.78 13.56 -14.51
C THR A 31 -19.08 13.20 -13.17
N GLY A 32 -19.78 13.40 -12.04
CA GLY A 32 -19.26 13.06 -10.71
C GLY A 32 -19.18 11.54 -10.42
N GLU A 33 -20.02 10.73 -11.07
CA GLU A 33 -19.98 9.27 -10.95
C GLU A 33 -18.73 8.70 -11.64
N ASP A 34 -18.39 9.24 -12.80
CA ASP A 34 -17.14 9.02 -13.52
C ASP A 34 -15.92 9.37 -12.67
N PHE A 35 -15.98 10.52 -11.97
CA PHE A 35 -14.93 10.99 -11.07
C PHE A 35 -14.68 10.07 -9.85
N PHE A 36 -15.71 9.40 -9.30
CA PHE A 36 -15.59 8.59 -8.07
C PHE A 36 -15.64 7.07 -8.26
N LEU A 37 -16.14 6.56 -9.39
CA LEU A 37 -16.31 5.12 -9.63
C LEU A 37 -15.74 4.61 -10.96
N ALA A 38 -15.15 5.49 -11.78
CA ALA A 38 -14.71 5.12 -13.14
C ALA A 38 -15.81 4.39 -13.95
N GLY A 39 -17.07 4.80 -13.75
CA GLY A 39 -18.25 4.26 -14.42
C GLY A 39 -18.55 2.77 -14.16
N ARG A 40 -18.10 2.20 -13.03
CA ARG A 40 -18.28 0.77 -12.69
C ARG A 40 -17.84 -0.19 -13.81
N SER A 41 -16.74 0.12 -14.48
CA SER A 41 -16.29 -0.62 -15.66
C SER A 41 -15.07 -1.51 -15.41
N LEU A 42 -14.59 -1.56 -14.15
CA LEU A 42 -13.34 -2.24 -13.82
C LEU A 42 -13.50 -3.77 -13.83
N HIS A 43 -12.54 -4.43 -14.49
CA HIS A 43 -12.40 -5.89 -14.52
C HIS A 43 -11.42 -6.36 -13.45
N TRP A 44 -11.53 -7.62 -13.06
CA TRP A 44 -10.86 -8.21 -11.90
C TRP A 44 -9.34 -8.03 -11.84
N PRO A 45 -8.54 -8.11 -12.94
CA PRO A 45 -7.09 -7.96 -12.83
C PRO A 45 -6.71 -6.53 -12.42
N LEU A 46 -7.42 -5.54 -12.98
CA LEU A 46 -7.18 -4.13 -12.69
C LEU A 46 -7.59 -3.79 -11.25
N ILE A 47 -8.68 -4.36 -10.76
CA ILE A 47 -9.11 -4.22 -9.37
C ILE A 47 -8.02 -4.77 -8.43
N GLY A 48 -7.55 -5.99 -8.66
CA GLY A 48 -6.55 -6.62 -7.79
C GLY A 48 -5.20 -5.90 -7.81
N LEU A 49 -4.70 -5.52 -9.00
CA LEU A 49 -3.47 -4.72 -9.12
C LEU A 49 -3.63 -3.35 -8.47
N SER A 50 -4.77 -2.67 -8.65
CA SER A 50 -5.03 -1.37 -8.04
C SER A 50 -5.11 -1.47 -6.51
N LEU A 51 -5.73 -2.52 -5.96
CA LEU A 51 -5.77 -2.75 -4.51
C LEU A 51 -4.37 -2.90 -3.91
N ILE A 52 -3.51 -3.68 -4.59
CA ILE A 52 -2.12 -3.87 -4.15
C ILE A 52 -1.31 -2.59 -4.31
N ALA A 53 -1.36 -1.96 -5.49
CA ALA A 53 -0.62 -0.72 -5.75
C ALA A 53 -1.00 0.40 -4.78
N ALA A 54 -2.28 0.49 -4.42
CA ALA A 54 -2.77 1.47 -3.46
C ALA A 54 -2.38 1.15 -2.01
N ASN A 55 -2.16 -0.12 -1.68
CA ASN A 55 -1.72 -0.52 -0.34
C ASN A 55 -0.20 -0.40 -0.19
N ILE A 56 0.57 -0.76 -1.21
CA ILE A 56 2.03 -0.67 -1.14
C ILE A 56 2.45 0.81 -1.24
N SER A 57 2.78 1.37 -0.09
CA SER A 57 3.26 2.74 0.04
C SER A 57 4.68 2.80 0.64
N THR A 58 5.20 4.00 0.84
CA THR A 58 6.47 4.24 1.52
C THR A 58 6.51 3.65 2.93
N GLU A 59 5.36 3.51 3.60
CA GLU A 59 5.29 2.87 4.92
C GLU A 59 5.64 1.37 4.86
N HIS A 60 5.34 0.69 3.75
CA HIS A 60 5.66 -0.72 3.59
C HIS A 60 7.15 -0.84 3.24
N PHE A 61 7.62 -0.09 2.25
CA PHE A 61 9.02 -0.18 1.79
C PHE A 61 10.06 0.38 2.76
N VAL A 62 9.73 1.39 3.56
CA VAL A 62 10.64 1.96 4.57
C VAL A 62 10.35 1.38 5.95
N GLY A 63 9.07 1.30 6.33
CA GLY A 63 8.67 0.84 7.65
C GLY A 63 8.81 -0.66 7.84
N MET A 64 8.22 -1.49 6.97
CA MET A 64 8.30 -2.96 7.14
C MET A 64 9.70 -3.49 6.85
N SER A 65 10.44 -2.92 5.90
CA SER A 65 11.85 -3.28 5.69
C SER A 65 12.70 -2.92 6.92
N GLY A 66 12.47 -1.75 7.54
CA GLY A 66 13.12 -1.36 8.79
C GLY A 66 12.79 -2.31 9.96
N GLN A 67 11.53 -2.75 10.07
CA GLN A 67 11.13 -3.77 11.05
C GLN A 67 11.75 -5.13 10.76
N GLY A 68 11.89 -5.50 9.48
CA GLY A 68 12.60 -6.69 9.04
C GLY A 68 14.10 -6.66 9.39
N ALA A 69 14.73 -5.50 9.25
CA ALA A 69 16.11 -5.28 9.68
C ALA A 69 16.27 -5.40 11.21
N GLY A 70 15.25 -4.90 11.95
CA GLY A 70 15.20 -4.89 13.41
C GLY A 70 14.86 -6.23 14.06
N ILE A 71 14.30 -6.16 15.27
CA ILE A 71 14.02 -7.33 16.12
C ILE A 71 12.84 -8.19 15.64
N SER A 72 11.96 -7.63 14.80
CA SER A 72 10.76 -8.33 14.33
C SER A 72 11.05 -9.33 13.22
N GLY A 73 12.10 -9.10 12.43
CA GLY A 73 12.47 -9.98 11.32
C GLY A 73 11.29 -10.24 10.37
N MET A 74 11.14 -11.50 9.94
CA MET A 74 10.07 -11.95 9.06
C MET A 74 8.69 -11.97 9.72
N ALA A 75 8.60 -11.95 11.06
CA ALA A 75 7.32 -11.99 11.76
C ALA A 75 6.39 -10.84 11.37
N ILE A 76 6.94 -9.68 10.98
CA ILE A 76 6.17 -8.52 10.53
C ILE A 76 5.33 -8.83 9.27
N ALA A 77 5.73 -9.83 8.48
CA ALA A 77 4.95 -10.34 7.34
C ALA A 77 3.55 -10.84 7.73
N SER A 78 3.31 -11.13 9.01
CA SER A 78 2.00 -11.58 9.48
C SER A 78 0.90 -10.55 9.22
N TYR A 79 1.22 -9.24 9.20
CA TYR A 79 0.26 -8.20 8.81
C TYR A 79 -0.27 -8.46 7.38
N GLU A 80 0.61 -8.85 6.47
CA GLU A 80 0.31 -9.07 5.06
C GLU A 80 -0.40 -10.41 4.82
N TRP A 81 0.04 -11.47 5.48
CA TRP A 81 -0.57 -12.79 5.32
C TRP A 81 -1.95 -12.88 5.97
N MET A 82 -2.16 -12.23 7.13
CA MET A 82 -3.50 -12.12 7.72
C MET A 82 -4.42 -11.21 6.90
N ALA A 83 -3.87 -10.18 6.26
CA ALA A 83 -4.61 -9.38 5.29
C ALA A 83 -5.10 -10.23 4.10
N ALA A 84 -4.30 -11.17 3.60
CA ALA A 84 -4.74 -12.08 2.53
C ALA A 84 -5.97 -12.90 2.94
N ILE A 85 -5.98 -13.47 4.15
CA ILE A 85 -7.15 -14.20 4.68
C ILE A 85 -8.36 -13.26 4.83
N THR A 86 -8.12 -12.06 5.36
CA THR A 86 -9.16 -11.05 5.54
C THR A 86 -9.78 -10.64 4.21
N LEU A 87 -8.97 -10.48 3.16
CA LEU A 87 -9.43 -10.14 1.81
C LEU A 87 -10.38 -11.21 1.25
N VAL A 88 -10.05 -12.49 1.42
CA VAL A 88 -10.95 -13.58 1.03
C VAL A 88 -12.29 -13.46 1.76
N PHE A 89 -12.27 -13.19 3.07
CA PHE A 89 -13.50 -12.97 3.83
C PHE A 89 -14.30 -11.76 3.31
N VAL A 90 -13.63 -10.64 3.05
CA VAL A 90 -14.27 -9.43 2.52
C VAL A 90 -14.90 -9.70 1.15
N ALA A 91 -14.22 -10.44 0.26
CA ALA A 91 -14.75 -10.83 -1.04
C ALA A 91 -16.03 -11.68 -0.93
N LEU A 92 -16.06 -12.62 0.03
CA LEU A 92 -17.17 -13.55 0.17
C LEU A 92 -18.37 -12.96 0.93
N PHE A 93 -18.13 -12.11 1.93
CA PHE A 93 -19.19 -11.69 2.86
C PHE A 93 -19.54 -10.20 2.82
N PHE A 94 -18.56 -9.33 2.61
CA PHE A 94 -18.76 -7.87 2.67
C PHE A 94 -19.14 -7.33 1.28
N LEU A 95 -18.34 -7.67 0.27
CA LEU A 95 -18.54 -7.18 -1.10
C LEU A 95 -19.96 -7.46 -1.66
N PRO A 96 -20.56 -8.66 -1.48
CA PRO A 96 -21.92 -8.91 -1.97
C PRO A 96 -22.96 -7.99 -1.33
N LYS A 97 -22.77 -7.60 -0.06
CA LYS A 97 -23.71 -6.69 0.64
C LYS A 97 -23.54 -5.27 0.13
N PHE A 98 -22.30 -4.80 -0.01
CA PHE A 98 -22.02 -3.45 -0.47
C PHE A 98 -22.51 -3.21 -1.91
N LEU A 99 -22.19 -4.11 -2.84
CA LEU A 99 -22.63 -3.98 -4.23
C LEU A 99 -24.17 -4.07 -4.37
N LYS A 100 -24.85 -4.90 -3.57
CA LYS A 100 -26.32 -4.98 -3.56
C LYS A 100 -26.98 -3.71 -3.02
N SER A 101 -26.35 -3.03 -2.06
CA SER A 101 -26.88 -1.79 -1.50
C SER A 101 -26.72 -0.57 -2.41
N GLY A 102 -25.93 -0.67 -3.49
CA GLY A 102 -25.74 0.43 -4.45
C GLY A 102 -24.99 1.64 -3.92
N ILE A 103 -24.45 1.57 -2.70
CA ILE A 103 -23.69 2.62 -2.02
C ILE A 103 -22.41 3.00 -2.78
N TYR A 104 -21.98 4.23 -2.55
CA TYR A 104 -20.73 4.79 -3.07
C TYR A 104 -19.67 4.91 -1.97
N THR A 105 -20.11 5.02 -0.71
CA THR A 105 -19.20 5.18 0.43
C THR A 105 -19.55 4.32 1.64
N ILE A 106 -18.56 4.02 2.49
CA ILE A 106 -18.75 3.31 3.76
C ILE A 106 -19.54 4.15 4.78
N PRO A 107 -19.35 5.49 4.90
CA PRO A 107 -20.26 6.31 5.70
C PRO A 107 -21.72 6.22 5.23
N GLU A 108 -21.97 6.18 3.92
CA GLU A 108 -23.30 5.97 3.36
C GLU A 108 -23.86 4.57 3.68
N TYR A 109 -23.02 3.53 3.70
CA TYR A 109 -23.43 2.22 4.20
C TYR A 109 -23.95 2.28 5.65
N LEU A 110 -23.26 3.04 6.51
CA LEU A 110 -23.69 3.21 7.90
C LEU A 110 -24.99 4.02 8.00
N GLU A 111 -25.22 5.00 7.11
CA GLU A 111 -26.51 5.68 7.03
C GLU A 111 -27.62 4.72 6.62
N TYR A 112 -27.41 3.94 5.55
CA TYR A 112 -28.35 2.94 5.06
C TYR A 112 -28.69 1.88 6.13
N ARG A 113 -27.69 1.47 6.93
CA ARG A 113 -27.87 0.44 7.95
C ARG A 113 -28.40 0.98 9.29
N TYR A 114 -28.06 2.20 9.64
CA TYR A 114 -28.36 2.81 10.94
C TYR A 114 -29.07 4.15 10.77
N ASN A 115 -28.34 5.26 10.67
CA ASN A 115 -28.89 6.62 10.56
C ASN A 115 -27.83 7.65 10.14
N ALA A 116 -28.27 8.88 9.87
CA ALA A 116 -27.41 10.01 9.49
C ALA A 116 -26.34 10.36 10.54
N THR A 117 -26.62 10.14 11.83
CA THR A 117 -25.65 10.38 12.90
C THR A 117 -24.45 9.42 12.80
N ALA A 118 -24.70 8.14 12.52
CA ALA A 118 -23.64 7.15 12.33
C ALA A 118 -22.72 7.51 11.14
N ARG A 119 -23.31 8.00 10.04
CA ARG A 119 -22.56 8.54 8.91
C ARG A 119 -21.70 9.74 9.30
N ALA A 120 -22.26 10.72 10.00
CA ALA A 120 -21.55 11.94 10.37
C ALA A 120 -20.34 11.62 11.28
N ILE A 121 -20.53 10.75 12.27
CA ILE A 121 -19.46 10.29 13.17
C ILE A 121 -18.35 9.59 12.38
N MET A 122 -18.71 8.65 11.49
CA MET A 122 -17.72 7.93 10.68
C MET A 122 -16.96 8.85 9.74
N ALA A 123 -17.67 9.74 9.03
CA ALA A 123 -17.05 10.70 8.12
C ALA A 123 -16.06 11.62 8.86
N PHE A 124 -16.44 12.12 10.04
CA PHE A 124 -15.58 12.94 10.87
C PHE A 124 -14.29 12.19 11.29
N TYR A 125 -14.43 10.97 11.82
CA TYR A 125 -13.26 10.17 12.20
C TYR A 125 -12.35 9.82 11.01
N LEU A 126 -12.93 9.48 9.85
CA LEU A 126 -12.15 9.19 8.64
C LEU A 126 -11.30 10.39 8.21
N VAL A 127 -11.88 11.60 8.21
CA VAL A 127 -11.14 12.82 7.85
C VAL A 127 -9.97 13.05 8.82
N LEU A 128 -10.21 12.91 10.13
CA LEU A 128 -9.14 13.07 11.12
C LEU A 128 -8.01 12.05 10.91
N ILE A 129 -8.35 10.77 10.77
CA ILE A 129 -7.34 9.71 10.58
C ILE A 129 -6.53 9.94 9.30
N TYR A 130 -7.18 10.31 8.19
CA TYR A 130 -6.45 10.53 6.95
C TYR A 130 -5.51 11.73 7.02
N VAL A 131 -5.94 12.85 7.60
CA VAL A 131 -5.10 14.06 7.69
C VAL A 131 -3.94 13.85 8.68
N PHE A 132 -4.25 13.43 9.90
CA PHE A 132 -3.28 13.41 11.00
C PHE A 132 -2.42 12.16 11.04
N VAL A 133 -2.88 11.04 10.49
CA VAL A 133 -2.15 9.76 10.54
C VAL A 133 -1.66 9.37 9.16
N THR A 134 -2.58 9.10 8.22
CA THR A 134 -2.21 8.48 6.94
C THR A 134 -1.36 9.38 6.05
N ILE A 135 -1.85 10.58 5.70
CA ILE A 135 -1.14 11.51 4.82
C ILE A 135 0.15 11.97 5.48
N SER A 136 0.09 12.27 6.77
CA SER A 136 1.26 12.69 7.56
C SER A 136 2.36 11.62 7.55
N ALA A 137 2.03 10.34 7.77
CA ALA A 137 2.99 9.24 7.74
C ALA A 137 3.58 9.01 6.33
N VAL A 138 2.75 9.06 5.29
CA VAL A 138 3.19 8.86 3.89
C VAL A 138 4.13 9.98 3.44
N VAL A 139 3.77 11.24 3.68
CA VAL A 139 4.61 12.37 3.25
C VAL A 139 5.91 12.44 4.07
N TYR A 140 5.87 12.13 5.37
CA TYR A 140 7.08 12.05 6.20
C TYR A 140 8.02 10.94 5.75
N SER A 141 7.51 9.71 5.57
CA SER A 141 8.32 8.57 5.15
C SER A 141 8.88 8.76 3.74
N GLY A 142 8.10 9.33 2.82
CA GLY A 142 8.60 9.73 1.49
C GLY A 142 9.65 10.84 1.57
N GLY A 143 9.45 11.83 2.42
CA GLY A 143 10.39 12.92 2.65
C GLY A 143 11.73 12.44 3.22
N LEU A 144 11.70 11.42 4.09
CA LEU A 144 12.89 10.78 4.64
C LEU A 144 13.77 10.15 3.55
N ILE A 145 13.16 9.56 2.51
CA ILE A 145 13.91 9.01 1.36
C ILE A 145 14.64 10.13 0.63
N LEU A 146 13.97 11.24 0.34
CA LEU A 146 14.59 12.38 -0.33
C LEU A 146 15.70 13.02 0.52
N PHE A 147 15.49 13.09 1.84
CA PHE A 147 16.51 13.56 2.78
C PHE A 147 17.74 12.65 2.81
N LYS A 148 17.56 11.33 2.81
CA LYS A 148 18.68 10.37 2.90
C LYS A 148 19.42 10.16 1.57
N ILE A 149 18.72 10.17 0.44
CA ILE A 149 19.31 9.86 -0.88
C ILE A 149 19.81 11.12 -1.58
N PHE A 150 19.04 12.22 -1.53
CA PHE A 150 19.31 13.45 -2.27
C PHE A 150 19.87 14.57 -1.38
N ASP A 151 20.12 14.32 -0.10
CA ASP A 151 20.55 15.30 0.91
C ASP A 151 19.64 16.55 0.97
N MET A 152 18.36 16.37 0.63
CA MET A 152 17.37 17.45 0.58
C MET A 152 16.81 17.71 1.98
N LYS A 153 16.84 18.96 2.45
CA LYS A 153 16.23 19.33 3.75
C LYS A 153 14.79 18.81 3.85
N MET A 154 14.47 18.15 4.96
CA MET A 154 13.19 17.47 5.19
C MET A 154 11.97 18.34 4.87
N ILE A 155 11.99 19.63 5.27
CA ILE A 155 10.89 20.57 5.00
C ILE A 155 10.61 20.71 3.50
N TYR A 156 11.64 20.83 2.66
CA TYR A 156 11.48 20.96 1.21
C TYR A 156 11.03 19.65 0.57
N ALA A 157 11.53 18.52 1.07
CA ALA A 157 11.12 17.20 0.60
C ALA A 157 9.61 16.94 0.84
N VAL A 158 9.13 17.26 2.04
CA VAL A 158 7.71 17.15 2.42
C VAL A 158 6.82 18.03 1.54
N TRP A 159 7.18 19.30 1.35
CA TRP A 159 6.42 20.22 0.49
C TRP A 159 6.45 19.81 -0.98
N LEU A 160 7.56 19.28 -1.48
CA LEU A 160 7.68 18.79 -2.85
C LEU A 160 6.72 17.62 -3.10
N ILE A 161 6.75 16.60 -2.23
CA ILE A 161 5.89 15.42 -2.35
C ILE A 161 4.41 15.81 -2.24
N GLY A 162 4.05 16.58 -1.20
CA GLY A 162 2.68 17.04 -0.99
C GLY A 162 2.17 17.93 -2.12
N GLY A 163 3.02 18.82 -2.63
CA GLY A 163 2.69 19.72 -3.73
C GLY A 163 2.42 18.96 -5.04
N ILE A 164 3.30 18.03 -5.42
CA ILE A 164 3.09 17.19 -6.61
C ILE A 164 1.80 16.39 -6.46
N ALA A 165 1.60 15.73 -5.31
CA ALA A 165 0.41 14.93 -5.03
C ALA A 165 -0.88 15.75 -5.15
N ALA A 166 -0.91 16.95 -4.55
CA ALA A 166 -2.05 17.85 -4.62
C ALA A 166 -2.35 18.31 -6.05
N LEU A 167 -1.32 18.68 -6.82
CA LEU A 167 -1.47 19.19 -8.19
C LEU A 167 -2.09 18.15 -9.13
N TYR A 168 -1.54 16.94 -9.21
CA TYR A 168 -2.08 15.96 -10.16
C TYR A 168 -3.41 15.37 -9.69
N THR A 169 -3.64 15.27 -8.37
CA THR A 169 -4.90 14.72 -7.82
C THR A 169 -6.07 15.68 -8.07
N THR A 170 -5.86 16.99 -7.84
CA THR A 170 -6.90 18.01 -8.10
C THR A 170 -7.23 18.13 -9.57
N TRP A 171 -6.27 17.93 -10.47
CA TRP A 171 -6.49 18.05 -11.91
C TRP A 171 -7.05 16.77 -12.56
N GLY A 172 -6.65 15.59 -12.07
CA GLY A 172 -6.88 14.32 -12.75
C GLY A 172 -8.03 13.45 -12.21
N GLY A 173 -8.47 13.63 -10.96
CA GLY A 173 -9.52 12.81 -10.33
C GLY A 173 -9.14 11.36 -10.05
N LEU A 174 -10.09 10.55 -9.56
CA LEU A 174 -9.80 9.18 -9.07
C LEU A 174 -9.24 8.26 -10.17
N LYS A 175 -9.67 8.42 -11.42
CA LYS A 175 -9.18 7.62 -12.54
C LYS A 175 -7.71 7.91 -12.85
N ALA A 176 -7.29 9.17 -12.84
CA ALA A 176 -5.88 9.53 -12.96
C ALA A 176 -5.07 8.97 -11.79
N VAL A 177 -5.59 9.08 -10.56
CA VAL A 177 -4.95 8.49 -9.38
C VAL A 177 -4.80 6.99 -9.54
N ALA A 178 -5.84 6.27 -9.95
CA ALA A 178 -5.79 4.82 -10.14
C ALA A 178 -4.79 4.39 -11.22
N TRP A 179 -4.66 5.15 -12.32
CA TRP A 179 -3.63 4.88 -13.34
C TRP A 179 -2.23 5.19 -12.83
N ALA A 180 -2.05 6.32 -12.13
CA ALA A 180 -0.77 6.67 -11.52
C ALA A 180 -0.34 5.61 -10.49
N ASP A 181 -1.25 5.18 -9.62
CA ASP A 181 -1.05 4.09 -8.68
C ASP A 181 -0.62 2.82 -9.40
N LEU A 182 -1.30 2.44 -10.49
CA LEU A 182 -0.94 1.24 -11.25
C LEU A 182 0.51 1.32 -11.78
N PHE A 183 0.91 2.44 -12.38
CA PHE A 183 2.26 2.60 -12.91
C PHE A 183 3.31 2.66 -11.81
N LEU A 184 3.12 3.53 -10.81
CA LEU A 184 4.06 3.75 -9.72
C LEU A 184 4.18 2.50 -8.84
N GLY A 185 3.05 1.90 -8.47
CA GLY A 185 3.00 0.67 -7.67
C GLY A 185 3.62 -0.53 -8.38
N SER A 186 3.35 -0.71 -9.69
CA SER A 186 3.98 -1.80 -10.46
C SER A 186 5.49 -1.60 -10.56
N ALA A 187 5.94 -0.37 -10.86
CA ALA A 187 7.37 -0.05 -10.90
C ALA A 187 8.05 -0.31 -9.56
N LEU A 188 7.38 0.02 -8.46
CA LEU A 188 7.89 -0.16 -7.11
C LEU A 188 7.97 -1.63 -6.68
N ILE A 189 7.01 -2.47 -7.07
CA ILE A 189 7.10 -3.94 -6.90
C ILE A 189 8.27 -4.51 -7.70
N ILE A 190 8.43 -4.10 -8.97
CA ILE A 190 9.53 -4.54 -9.83
C ILE A 190 10.88 -4.11 -9.25
N ALA A 191 11.00 -2.84 -8.83
CA ALA A 191 12.21 -2.31 -8.21
C ALA A 191 12.55 -3.04 -6.90
N GLY A 192 11.54 -3.35 -6.06
CA GLY A 192 11.72 -4.17 -4.88
C GLY A 192 12.23 -5.57 -5.20
N ALA A 193 11.66 -6.22 -6.22
CA ALA A 193 12.07 -7.56 -6.63
C ALA A 193 13.52 -7.57 -7.16
N ILE A 194 13.89 -6.56 -7.95
CA ILE A 194 15.27 -6.36 -8.40
C ILE A 194 16.19 -6.16 -7.19
N THR A 195 15.80 -5.31 -6.24
CA THR A 195 16.58 -5.05 -5.02
C THR A 195 16.78 -6.32 -4.20
N MET A 196 15.75 -7.16 -4.06
CA MET A 196 15.84 -8.46 -3.39
C MET A 196 16.83 -9.40 -4.08
N VAL A 197 16.77 -9.51 -5.42
CA VAL A 197 17.70 -10.37 -6.19
C VAL A 197 19.15 -9.87 -6.08
N LEU A 198 19.37 -8.56 -6.20
CA LEU A 198 20.70 -7.96 -6.01
C LEU A 198 21.19 -8.14 -4.57
N GLY A 199 20.30 -8.01 -3.59
CA GLY A 199 20.58 -8.25 -2.18
C GLY A 199 21.02 -9.67 -1.91
N PHE A 200 20.34 -10.68 -2.50
CA PHE A 200 20.78 -12.08 -2.41
C PHE A 200 22.19 -12.29 -2.94
N ASN A 201 22.54 -11.65 -4.07
CA ASN A 201 23.90 -11.73 -4.59
C ASN A 201 24.92 -11.06 -3.66
N ALA A 202 24.57 -9.91 -3.08
CA ALA A 202 25.43 -9.16 -2.17
C ALA A 202 25.71 -9.90 -0.85
N VAL A 203 24.72 -10.62 -0.31
CA VAL A 203 24.88 -11.44 0.91
C VAL A 203 25.53 -12.81 0.64
N GLY A 204 26.07 -13.07 -0.55
CA GLY A 204 26.72 -14.35 -0.86
C GLY A 204 25.78 -15.49 -1.23
N GLY A 205 24.56 -15.17 -1.67
CA GLY A 205 23.58 -16.11 -2.20
C GLY A 205 22.44 -16.45 -1.25
N VAL A 206 21.41 -17.12 -1.79
CA VAL A 206 20.18 -17.48 -1.08
C VAL A 206 20.47 -18.41 0.11
N GLY A 207 21.38 -19.39 -0.04
CA GLY A 207 21.76 -20.31 1.04
C GLY A 207 22.35 -19.57 2.24
N ASN A 208 23.33 -18.69 2.00
CA ASN A 208 23.96 -17.91 3.06
C ASN A 208 22.97 -16.98 3.78
N PHE A 209 22.02 -16.39 3.04
CA PHE A 209 20.95 -15.59 3.64
C PHE A 209 20.13 -16.39 4.66
N PHE A 210 19.66 -17.58 4.28
CA PHE A 210 18.81 -18.40 5.15
C PHE A 210 19.58 -18.95 6.36
N GLU A 211 20.85 -19.30 6.18
CA GLU A 211 21.71 -19.78 7.27
C GLU A 211 22.03 -18.66 8.26
N TYR A 212 22.46 -17.49 7.77
CA TYR A 212 22.87 -16.37 8.63
C TYR A 212 21.70 -15.73 9.39
N ASN A 213 20.50 -15.69 8.79
CA ASN A 213 19.34 -14.98 9.35
C ASN A 213 18.25 -15.92 9.90
N ALA A 214 18.57 -17.18 10.19
CA ALA A 214 17.59 -18.18 10.62
C ALA A 214 16.76 -17.72 11.85
N ASP A 215 17.40 -16.99 12.78
CA ASP A 215 16.79 -16.37 13.95
C ASP A 215 15.72 -15.32 13.59
N LYS A 216 15.98 -14.50 12.57
CA LYS A 216 15.05 -13.48 12.09
C LYS A 216 13.91 -14.03 11.23
N LEU A 217 13.95 -15.30 10.84
CA LEU A 217 12.91 -15.90 9.99
C LEU A 217 11.77 -16.55 10.79
N HIS A 218 11.83 -16.54 12.12
CA HIS A 218 10.76 -17.02 12.96
C HIS A 218 9.51 -16.13 12.87
N MET A 219 8.35 -16.75 12.62
CA MET A 219 7.07 -16.04 12.46
C MET A 219 6.30 -15.83 13.77
N ILE A 220 6.55 -16.66 14.78
CA ILE A 220 5.85 -16.63 16.06
C ILE A 220 6.85 -16.16 17.10
N LEU A 221 6.68 -14.93 17.58
CA LEU A 221 7.55 -14.30 18.57
C LEU A 221 6.96 -14.40 19.99
N PRO A 222 7.78 -14.29 21.04
CA PRO A 222 7.33 -14.35 22.43
C PRO A 222 6.19 -13.37 22.76
N LYS A 223 5.40 -13.70 23.79
CA LYS A 223 4.21 -12.91 24.20
C LYS A 223 4.53 -11.47 24.63
N ASP A 224 5.77 -11.24 25.03
CA ASP A 224 6.35 -10.01 25.54
C ASP A 224 7.19 -9.27 24.48
N HIS A 225 7.22 -9.76 23.24
CA HIS A 225 7.90 -9.08 22.15
C HIS A 225 7.29 -7.70 21.91
N ALA A 226 8.14 -6.66 21.91
CA ALA A 226 7.70 -5.27 21.96
C ALA A 226 6.93 -4.79 20.72
N VAL A 227 7.12 -5.43 19.56
CA VAL A 227 6.48 -5.02 18.30
C VAL A 227 5.31 -5.94 17.95
N ILE A 228 5.60 -7.24 17.72
CA ILE A 228 4.60 -8.21 17.28
C ILE A 228 4.58 -9.49 18.14
N PRO A 229 3.97 -9.45 19.34
CA PRO A 229 3.82 -10.65 20.15
C PRO A 229 2.85 -11.63 19.48
N TRP A 230 3.02 -12.94 19.69
CA TRP A 230 2.12 -13.93 19.06
C TRP A 230 0.65 -13.73 19.42
N THR A 231 0.35 -13.15 20.59
CA THR A 231 -1.01 -12.81 21.01
C THR A 231 -1.66 -11.78 20.08
N ALA A 232 -0.87 -10.85 19.54
CA ALA A 232 -1.32 -9.92 18.51
C ALA A 232 -1.68 -10.65 17.22
N LEU A 233 -0.92 -11.69 16.83
CA LEU A 233 -1.22 -12.49 15.64
C LEU A 233 -2.58 -13.20 15.74
N VAL A 234 -2.91 -13.75 16.91
CA VAL A 234 -4.14 -14.54 17.08
C VAL A 234 -5.37 -13.65 17.22
N ILE A 235 -5.27 -12.53 17.93
CA ILE A 235 -6.43 -11.72 18.35
C ILE A 235 -6.34 -10.28 17.84
N GLY A 236 -5.16 -9.66 17.98
CA GLY A 236 -4.98 -8.22 17.77
C GLY A 236 -5.04 -7.78 16.31
N LEU A 237 -4.43 -8.53 15.39
CA LEU A 237 -4.26 -8.13 13.98
C LEU A 237 -5.54 -8.22 13.15
N TRP A 238 -6.56 -8.94 13.60
CA TRP A 238 -7.82 -9.05 12.86
C TRP A 238 -8.60 -7.75 12.81
N ILE A 239 -8.65 -7.01 13.93
CA ILE A 239 -9.38 -5.73 14.01
C ILE A 239 -8.87 -4.72 12.97
N PRO A 240 -7.56 -4.37 12.93
CA PRO A 240 -7.06 -3.45 11.94
C PRO A 240 -7.16 -4.01 10.51
N ASN A 241 -7.00 -5.32 10.30
CA ASN A 241 -7.14 -5.91 8.97
C ASN A 241 -8.58 -5.82 8.44
N PHE A 242 -9.59 -6.18 9.24
CA PHE A 242 -10.99 -6.07 8.83
C PHE A 242 -11.41 -4.63 8.61
N TYR A 243 -10.93 -3.71 9.44
CA TYR A 243 -11.10 -2.28 9.20
C TYR A 243 -10.46 -1.87 7.87
N TYR A 244 -9.17 -2.13 7.69
CA TYR A 244 -8.40 -1.66 6.53
C TYR A 244 -8.89 -2.26 5.21
N TRP A 245 -9.17 -3.56 5.15
CA TRP A 245 -9.56 -4.22 3.90
C TRP A 245 -11.07 -4.23 3.67
N GLY A 246 -11.86 -4.25 4.74
CA GLY A 246 -13.31 -4.38 4.66
C GLY A 246 -14.06 -3.07 4.72
N LEU A 247 -13.56 -2.06 5.46
CA LEU A 247 -14.33 -0.86 5.84
C LEU A 247 -13.61 0.45 5.55
N ASN A 248 -12.34 0.43 5.16
CA ASN A 248 -11.61 1.61 4.79
C ASN A 248 -12.09 2.10 3.42
N GLN A 249 -12.61 3.33 3.37
CA GLN A 249 -13.16 3.92 2.16
C GLN A 249 -12.20 3.86 0.98
N PHE A 250 -10.92 4.19 1.18
CA PHE A 250 -9.95 4.24 0.10
C PHE A 250 -9.76 2.87 -0.58
N ILE A 251 -9.73 1.80 0.22
CA ILE A 251 -9.54 0.43 -0.29
C ILE A 251 -10.85 -0.10 -0.89
N THR A 252 -11.95 -0.01 -0.15
CA THR A 252 -13.24 -0.57 -0.59
C THR A 252 -13.81 0.13 -1.81
N GLN A 253 -13.54 1.42 -2.02
CA GLN A 253 -14.03 2.15 -3.20
C GLN A 253 -13.60 1.53 -4.54
N ARG A 254 -12.40 0.95 -4.59
CA ARG A 254 -11.86 0.29 -5.80
C ARG A 254 -12.64 -0.99 -6.15
N THR A 255 -13.22 -1.67 -5.17
CA THR A 255 -14.02 -2.88 -5.36
C THR A 255 -15.50 -2.55 -5.61
N LEU A 256 -15.98 -1.40 -5.10
CA LEU A 256 -17.29 -0.85 -5.45
C LEU A 256 -17.40 -0.42 -6.92
N ALA A 257 -16.26 -0.08 -7.54
CA ALA A 257 -16.15 0.25 -8.96
C ALA A 257 -16.13 -0.98 -9.90
N ALA A 258 -16.37 -2.19 -9.38
CA ALA A 258 -16.39 -3.41 -10.17
C ALA A 258 -17.58 -3.48 -11.13
N LYS A 259 -17.35 -4.01 -12.34
CA LYS A 259 -18.39 -4.25 -13.35
C LYS A 259 -19.46 -5.25 -12.92
N SER A 260 -19.08 -6.20 -12.07
CA SER A 260 -20.01 -7.17 -11.49
C SER A 260 -19.45 -7.68 -10.17
N LEU A 261 -20.32 -8.33 -9.36
CA LEU A 261 -19.88 -9.00 -8.14
C LEU A 261 -18.77 -10.02 -8.43
N LYS A 262 -18.89 -10.79 -9.51
CA LYS A 262 -17.89 -11.78 -9.93
C LYS A 262 -16.53 -11.12 -10.17
N GLU A 263 -16.51 -10.02 -10.93
CA GLU A 263 -15.28 -9.27 -11.21
C GLU A 263 -14.67 -8.70 -9.92
N GLY A 264 -15.49 -8.15 -9.03
CA GLY A 264 -15.01 -7.63 -7.74
C GLY A 264 -14.44 -8.74 -6.84
N GLN A 265 -15.10 -9.90 -6.77
CA GLN A 265 -14.64 -11.03 -5.97
C GLN A 265 -13.32 -11.60 -6.50
N PHE A 266 -13.21 -11.84 -7.81
CA PHE A 266 -11.95 -12.28 -8.41
C PHE A 266 -10.84 -11.24 -8.23
N GLY A 267 -11.16 -9.95 -8.31
CA GLY A 267 -10.17 -8.89 -8.11
C GLY A 267 -9.61 -8.88 -6.69
N ILE A 268 -10.49 -9.01 -5.69
CA ILE A 268 -10.06 -9.10 -4.28
C ILE A 268 -9.28 -10.39 -4.01
N ILE A 269 -9.73 -11.53 -4.52
CA ILE A 269 -9.03 -12.81 -4.36
C ILE A 269 -7.65 -12.75 -5.04
N PHE A 270 -7.56 -12.14 -6.22
CA PHE A 270 -6.29 -11.93 -6.90
C PHE A 270 -5.34 -11.05 -6.06
N ALA A 271 -5.83 -9.96 -5.46
CA ALA A 271 -5.04 -9.16 -4.51
C ALA A 271 -4.60 -9.99 -3.29
N ALA A 272 -5.46 -10.85 -2.74
CA ALA A 272 -5.11 -11.74 -1.65
C ALA A 272 -3.97 -12.70 -2.03
N CYS A 273 -3.95 -13.23 -3.25
CA CYS A 273 -2.85 -14.05 -3.74
C CYS A 273 -1.54 -13.26 -3.85
N LEU A 274 -1.58 -12.03 -4.38
CA LEU A 274 -0.39 -11.18 -4.49
C LEU A 274 0.20 -10.85 -3.11
N LYS A 275 -0.64 -10.64 -2.10
CA LYS A 275 -0.22 -10.44 -0.69
C LYS A 275 0.60 -11.56 -0.10
N LEU A 276 0.52 -12.79 -0.63
CA LEU A 276 1.37 -13.87 -0.15
C LEU A 276 2.83 -13.71 -0.59
N ILE A 277 3.08 -13.00 -1.70
CA ILE A 277 4.40 -12.85 -2.32
C ILE A 277 5.08 -11.54 -1.91
N ILE A 278 4.32 -10.46 -1.81
CA ILE A 278 4.83 -9.11 -1.52
C ILE A 278 5.75 -9.01 -0.29
N PRO A 279 5.47 -9.70 0.85
CA PRO A 279 6.31 -9.58 2.04
C PRO A 279 7.77 -9.95 1.79
N PHE A 280 8.04 -10.94 0.92
CA PHE A 280 9.40 -11.32 0.57
C PHE A 280 10.14 -10.20 -0.15
N ILE A 281 9.45 -9.50 -1.05
CA ILE A 281 9.98 -8.38 -1.83
C ILE A 281 10.33 -7.19 -0.93
N ILE A 282 9.57 -6.99 0.16
CA ILE A 282 9.69 -5.81 1.02
C ILE A 282 10.59 -6.05 2.23
N ILE A 283 10.48 -7.21 2.88
CA ILE A 283 11.12 -7.49 4.17
C ILE A 283 12.51 -8.08 3.99
N PHE A 284 12.72 -8.96 2.99
CA PHE A 284 14.03 -9.58 2.80
C PHE A 284 15.14 -8.55 2.53
N PRO A 285 14.94 -7.50 1.71
CA PRO A 285 15.96 -6.44 1.59
C PRO A 285 16.33 -5.79 2.92
N GLY A 286 15.38 -5.65 3.84
CA GLY A 286 15.63 -5.13 5.19
C GLY A 286 16.50 -6.08 6.03
N ILE A 287 16.17 -7.38 6.02
CA ILE A 287 16.98 -8.41 6.69
C ILE A 287 18.40 -8.45 6.11
N MET A 288 18.53 -8.43 4.78
CA MET A 288 19.82 -8.39 4.08
C MET A 288 20.62 -7.14 4.44
N ALA A 289 19.97 -5.98 4.54
CA ALA A 289 20.63 -4.75 4.96
C ALA A 289 21.20 -4.89 6.38
N ALA A 290 20.48 -5.53 7.30
CA ALA A 290 20.99 -5.81 8.65
C ALA A 290 22.18 -6.78 8.67
N GLN A 291 22.26 -7.72 7.72
CA GLN A 291 23.41 -8.61 7.56
C GLN A 291 24.63 -7.87 6.98
N LEU A 292 24.42 -7.03 5.96
CA LEU A 292 25.51 -6.33 5.25
C LEU A 292 26.07 -5.14 6.02
N TYR A 293 25.22 -4.43 6.78
CA TYR A 293 25.55 -3.14 7.38
C TYR A 293 25.37 -3.15 8.90
N LYS A 294 25.49 -4.32 9.54
CA LYS A 294 25.29 -4.50 10.99
C LYS A 294 26.05 -3.48 11.84
N ASP A 295 27.27 -3.11 11.43
CA ASP A 295 28.14 -2.19 12.18
C ASP A 295 27.83 -0.70 11.93
N GLN A 296 26.91 -0.40 11.01
CA GLN A 296 26.53 0.97 10.60
C GLN A 296 25.08 1.31 10.97
N LEU A 297 24.33 0.35 11.52
CA LEU A 297 22.93 0.46 11.95
C LEU A 297 22.82 0.66 13.45
#